data_AF-A0A2N4TSN3-F1
#
_entry.id   AF-A0A2N4TSN3-F1
#
_cell.length_a   1.000
_cell.length_b   1.000
_cell.length_c   1.000
_cell.angle_alpha   90.00
_cell.angle_beta   90.00
_cell.angle_gamma   90.00
#
_symmetry.space_group_name_H-M   'P 1'
#
loop_
_entity.id
_entity.type
_entity.pdbx_description
1 polymer ?
#
loop_
_entity_poly.entity_id
_entity_poly.type
_entity_poly.pdbx_seq_one_letter_code
_entity_poly.pdbx_strand_id
1 'polypeptide(L)'
;MPEHMNVAIVLERATSPADRMTTISALATAFARFFGEPQEVFRINYVTGASECETWSAAPRLLAEQPGKHELLFVYGDRVALLDGTRSSIHTESNALRASFVVSLPVPLNLPLAQLEPHLLNAAEAISRAADTFAIAAGWELELDVDLQPQDVVCGSFTDFPLCRWLAGPTRLLSRGPVGFAGVSRLEGMTLLRRV
;
A
#
# COMPACT_ATOMS: atom_id res chain seq x y z
N MET A 1 7.22 -9.01 17.80
CA MET A 1 5.86 -8.44 17.93
C MET A 1 5.64 -7.59 16.70
N PRO A 2 4.43 -7.51 16.13
CA PRO A 2 4.27 -6.78 14.89
C PRO A 2 4.63 -5.30 15.05
N GLU A 3 5.45 -4.78 14.14
CA GLU A 3 6.02 -3.43 14.25
C GLU A 3 5.23 -2.40 13.43
N HIS A 4 4.59 -2.84 12.34
CA HIS A 4 3.93 -1.96 11.38
C HIS A 4 2.58 -2.47 10.94
N MET A 5 1.63 -1.54 10.73
CA MET A 5 0.44 -1.79 9.94
C MET A 5 0.80 -1.52 8.48
N ASN A 6 0.74 -2.56 7.65
CA ASN A 6 0.95 -2.40 6.23
C ASN A 6 -0.39 -2.30 5.52
N VAL A 7 -0.46 -1.40 4.55
CA VAL A 7 -1.53 -1.31 3.56
C VAL A 7 -0.93 -1.71 2.23
N ALA A 8 -1.22 -2.93 1.79
CA ALA A 8 -0.76 -3.47 0.54
C ALA A 8 -1.82 -3.27 -0.55
N ILE A 9 -1.42 -2.68 -1.67
CA ILE A 9 -2.25 -2.37 -2.82
C ILE A 9 -1.69 -3.12 -4.02
N VAL A 10 -2.56 -3.81 -4.75
CA VAL A 10 -2.21 -4.48 -6.01
C VAL A 10 -3.10 -3.95 -7.13
N LEU A 11 -2.49 -3.52 -8.23
CA LEU A 11 -3.16 -3.03 -9.43
C LEU A 11 -3.03 -4.07 -10.55
N GLU A 12 -4.11 -4.35 -11.26
CA GLU A 12 -4.07 -5.18 -12.48
C GLU A 12 -3.63 -4.38 -13.72
N ARG A 13 -2.54 -3.62 -13.55
CA ARG A 13 -1.83 -2.93 -14.62
C ARG A 13 -0.42 -2.57 -14.17
N ALA A 14 0.52 -2.52 -15.11
CA ALA A 14 1.81 -1.89 -14.86
C ALA A 14 1.65 -0.37 -14.66
N THR A 15 2.60 0.24 -13.95
CA THR A 15 2.68 1.69 -13.79
C THR A 15 3.82 2.25 -14.63
N SER A 16 3.53 3.30 -15.41
CA SER A 16 4.59 4.13 -15.98
C SER A 16 5.28 4.94 -14.86
N PRO A 17 6.47 5.50 -15.10
CA PRO A 17 7.11 6.46 -14.19
C PRO A 17 6.18 7.56 -13.66
N ALA A 18 5.39 8.17 -14.55
CA ALA A 18 4.46 9.23 -14.20
C ALA A 18 3.31 8.69 -13.33
N ASP A 19 2.71 7.55 -13.72
CA ASP A 19 1.64 6.91 -12.95
C ASP A 19 2.10 6.52 -11.55
N ARG A 20 3.33 6.03 -11.42
CA ARG A 20 3.93 5.67 -10.14
C ARG A 20 4.05 6.88 -9.23
N MET A 21 4.63 7.98 -9.71
CA MET A 21 4.76 9.22 -8.94
C MET A 21 3.39 9.74 -8.48
N THR A 22 2.41 9.75 -9.38
CA THR A 22 1.04 10.18 -9.08
C THR A 22 0.40 9.27 -8.04
N THR A 23 0.58 7.95 -8.16
CA THR A 23 0.04 6.96 -7.23
C THR A 23 0.66 7.11 -5.84
N ILE A 24 1.99 7.24 -5.75
CA ILE A 24 2.70 7.46 -4.49
C ILE A 24 2.23 8.75 -3.82
N SER A 25 2.12 9.84 -4.57
CA SER A 25 1.63 11.13 -4.06
C SER A 25 0.20 11.01 -3.51
N ALA A 26 -0.66 10.27 -4.21
CA ALA A 26 -2.05 10.06 -3.80
C ALA A 26 -2.16 9.19 -2.54
N LEU A 27 -1.33 8.14 -2.43
CA LEU A 27 -1.23 7.31 -1.22
C LEU A 27 -0.68 8.10 -0.02
N ALA A 28 0.40 8.87 -0.23
CA ALA A 28 0.93 9.75 0.81
C ALA A 28 -0.14 10.72 1.33
N THR A 29 -0.94 11.29 0.43
CA THR A 29 -2.08 12.16 0.78
C THR A 29 -3.15 11.40 1.58
N ALA A 30 -3.56 10.21 1.12
CA ALA A 30 -4.59 9.41 1.81
C ALA A 30 -4.17 9.04 3.25
N PHE A 31 -2.87 8.83 3.46
CA PHE A 31 -2.28 8.47 4.74
C PHE A 31 -1.53 9.62 5.43
N ALA A 32 -1.75 10.88 5.04
CA ALA A 32 -0.97 12.04 5.52
C ALA A 32 -0.93 12.18 7.05
N ARG A 33 -1.96 11.69 7.76
CA ARG A 33 -1.98 11.63 9.23
C ARG A 33 -0.82 10.83 9.82
N PHE A 34 -0.39 9.77 9.14
CA PHE A 34 0.64 8.84 9.59
C PHE A 34 1.93 8.97 8.78
N PHE A 35 1.81 9.24 7.47
CA PHE A 35 2.92 9.38 6.55
C PHE A 35 3.53 10.78 6.56
N GLY A 36 2.67 11.81 6.66
CA GLY A 36 3.06 13.20 6.47
C GLY A 36 3.33 13.52 5.00
N GLU A 37 4.37 14.30 4.73
CA GLU A 37 4.77 14.65 3.35
C GLU A 37 5.94 13.75 2.88
N PRO A 38 5.99 13.37 1.59
CA PRO A 38 7.15 12.68 1.03
C PRO A 38 8.43 13.52 1.18
N GLN A 39 9.49 12.93 1.73
CA GLN A 39 10.78 13.62 1.97
C GLN A 39 11.86 13.17 1.01
N GLU A 40 11.96 11.87 0.78
CA GLU A 40 13.08 11.27 0.10
C GLU A 40 12.74 9.90 -0.47
N VAL A 41 13.49 9.51 -1.49
CA VAL A 41 13.40 8.22 -2.17
C VAL A 41 14.72 7.50 -2.00
N PHE A 42 14.65 6.28 -1.51
CA PHE A 42 15.77 5.37 -1.37
C PHE A 42 15.62 4.23 -2.35
N ARG A 43 16.70 3.94 -3.07
CA ARG A 43 16.90 2.67 -3.77
C ARG A 43 17.97 1.88 -3.05
N ILE A 44 17.68 0.64 -2.69
CA ILE A 44 18.62 -0.22 -1.97
C ILE A 44 18.76 -1.54 -2.71
N ASN A 45 19.99 -1.91 -3.05
CA ASN A 45 20.32 -3.25 -3.51
C ASN A 45 20.56 -4.16 -2.30
N TYR A 46 19.64 -5.08 -2.01
CA TYR A 46 19.71 -5.92 -0.81
C TYR A 46 20.78 -7.02 -0.89
N VAL A 47 21.38 -7.25 -2.06
CA VAL A 47 22.48 -8.22 -2.24
C VAL A 47 23.83 -7.55 -1.99
N THR A 48 24.04 -6.35 -2.54
CA THR A 48 25.33 -5.65 -2.45
C THR A 48 25.40 -4.67 -1.28
N GLY A 49 24.26 -4.28 -0.72
CA GLY A 49 24.14 -3.22 0.28
C GLY A 49 24.31 -1.81 -0.30
N ALA A 50 24.47 -1.67 -1.63
CA ALA A 50 24.55 -0.36 -2.26
C ALA A 50 23.21 0.37 -2.13
N SER A 51 23.26 1.64 -1.77
CA SER A 51 22.08 2.49 -1.64
C SER A 51 22.26 3.82 -2.34
N GLU A 52 21.20 4.28 -2.98
CA GLU A 52 21.08 5.61 -3.58
C GLU A 52 19.90 6.33 -2.92
N CYS A 53 20.08 7.60 -2.57
CA CYS A 53 19.06 8.41 -1.94
C CYS A 53 18.94 9.76 -2.63
N GLU A 54 17.71 10.21 -2.86
CA GLU A 54 17.39 11.55 -3.35
C GLU A 54 16.28 12.20 -2.52
N THR A 55 16.33 13.52 -2.41
CA THR A 55 15.21 14.30 -1.87
C THR A 55 13.99 14.18 -2.79
N TRP A 56 12.79 14.33 -2.25
CA TRP A 56 11.54 14.20 -3.01
C TRP A 56 11.46 15.13 -4.22
N SER A 57 12.05 16.33 -4.13
CA SER A 57 12.17 17.27 -5.25
C SER A 57 12.97 16.74 -6.45
N ALA A 58 13.91 15.83 -6.20
CA ALA A 58 14.76 15.18 -7.21
C ALA A 58 14.29 13.75 -7.55
N ALA A 59 13.33 13.21 -6.79
CA ALA A 59 12.76 11.87 -6.93
C ALA A 59 12.32 11.46 -8.34
N PRO A 60 11.87 12.34 -9.27
CA PRO A 60 11.49 11.91 -10.60
C PRO A 60 12.56 11.08 -11.31
N ARG A 61 13.85 11.29 -11.04
CA ARG A 61 14.93 10.48 -11.61
C ARG A 61 14.90 9.06 -11.06
N LEU A 62 15.02 8.90 -9.74
CA LEU A 62 15.01 7.57 -9.09
C LEU A 62 13.71 6.79 -9.29
N LEU A 63 12.56 7.48 -9.34
CA LEU A 63 11.26 6.85 -9.54
C LEU A 63 10.98 6.50 -11.00
N ALA A 64 11.68 7.09 -11.97
CA ALA A 64 11.49 6.78 -13.38
C ALA A 64 12.15 5.48 -13.82
N GLU A 65 13.19 5.07 -13.13
CA GLU A 65 13.86 3.81 -13.37
C GLU A 65 13.09 2.68 -12.65
N GLN A 66 12.91 1.56 -13.33
CA GLN A 66 12.44 0.34 -12.67
C GLN A 66 13.56 -0.18 -11.77
N PRO A 67 13.27 -0.55 -10.51
CA PRO A 67 14.26 -1.21 -9.66
C PRO A 67 14.79 -2.46 -10.39
N GLY A 68 16.10 -2.66 -10.33
CA GLY A 68 16.70 -3.91 -10.76
C GLY A 68 16.17 -5.09 -9.94
N LYS A 69 16.41 -6.32 -10.42
CA LYS A 69 15.95 -7.57 -9.78
C LYS A 69 16.25 -7.67 -8.26
N HIS A 70 17.31 -7.01 -7.81
CA HIS A 70 17.78 -7.03 -6.43
C HIS A 70 17.63 -5.69 -5.72
N GLU A 71 16.86 -4.78 -6.28
CA GLU A 71 16.70 -3.43 -5.78
C GLU A 71 15.27 -3.22 -5.27
N LEU A 72 15.17 -2.55 -4.13
CA LEU A 72 13.91 -2.10 -3.55
C LEU A 72 13.87 -0.58 -3.59
N LEU A 73 12.67 -0.03 -3.81
CA LEU A 73 12.44 1.40 -3.89
C LEU A 73 11.47 1.84 -2.80
N PHE A 74 11.96 2.66 -1.88
CA PHE A 74 11.18 3.18 -0.75
C PHE A 74 11.06 4.69 -0.85
N VAL A 75 9.86 5.21 -0.59
CA VAL A 75 9.63 6.63 -0.37
C VAL A 75 9.32 6.85 1.09
N TYR A 76 10.13 7.63 1.78
CA TYR A 76 9.93 7.90 3.21
C TYR A 76 9.19 9.21 3.44
N GLY A 77 8.23 9.16 4.37
CA GLY A 77 7.53 10.33 4.86
C GLY A 77 8.33 11.09 5.91
N ASP A 78 7.90 12.31 6.22
CA ASP A 78 8.50 13.14 7.28
C ASP A 78 8.01 12.82 8.69
N ARG A 79 6.93 12.05 8.81
CA ARG A 79 6.43 11.62 10.12
C ARG A 79 7.20 10.43 10.67
N VAL A 80 7.67 10.64 11.90
CA VAL A 80 8.40 9.67 12.70
C VAL A 80 7.50 9.17 13.83
N ALA A 81 7.49 7.86 14.06
CA ALA A 81 6.83 7.25 15.20
C ALA A 81 7.55 7.66 16.50
N LEU A 82 6.76 8.09 17.48
CA LEU A 82 7.26 8.68 18.72
C LEU A 82 8.06 7.71 19.60
N LEU A 83 7.87 6.40 19.44
CA LEU A 83 8.33 5.40 20.40
C LEU A 83 9.66 4.75 20.03
N ASP A 84 9.95 4.61 18.73
CA ASP A 84 11.10 3.85 18.21
C ASP A 84 11.90 4.60 17.14
N GLY A 85 11.44 5.78 16.72
CA GLY A 85 12.10 6.56 15.67
C GLY A 85 11.85 6.04 14.26
N THR A 86 10.95 5.06 14.08
CA THR A 86 10.66 4.48 12.76
C THR A 86 9.83 5.43 11.91
N ARG A 87 10.05 5.43 10.59
CA ARG A 87 9.35 6.31 9.64
C ARG A 87 8.38 5.54 8.79
N SER A 88 7.29 6.20 8.43
CA SER A 88 6.37 5.68 7.42
C SER A 88 7.06 5.61 6.06
N SER A 89 6.76 4.56 5.30
CA SER A 89 7.33 4.35 3.97
C SER A 89 6.28 3.89 2.97
N ILE A 90 6.53 4.15 1.70
CA ILE A 90 5.81 3.55 0.57
C ILE A 90 6.84 2.77 -0.25
N HIS A 91 6.68 1.47 -0.26
CA HIS A 91 7.41 0.56 -1.14
C HIS A 91 6.63 0.39 -2.45
N THR A 92 7.31 0.25 -3.59
CA THR A 92 6.67 -0.02 -4.88
C THR A 92 7.44 -1.05 -5.69
N GLU A 93 6.68 -1.97 -6.31
CA GLU A 93 7.18 -2.93 -7.29
C GLU A 93 6.28 -2.92 -8.53
N SER A 94 6.82 -3.31 -9.68
CA SER A 94 6.02 -3.46 -10.90
C SER A 94 6.64 -4.50 -11.83
N ASN A 95 5.79 -5.25 -12.50
CA ASN A 95 6.14 -6.12 -13.61
C ASN A 95 5.42 -5.66 -14.89
N ALA A 96 5.48 -6.44 -15.97
CA ALA A 96 4.86 -6.08 -17.24
C ALA A 96 3.32 -5.96 -17.20
N LEU A 97 2.67 -6.56 -16.20
CA LEU A 97 1.21 -6.68 -16.11
C LEU A 97 0.61 -5.99 -14.89
N ARG A 98 1.39 -5.74 -13.84
CA ARG A 98 0.91 -5.33 -12.52
C ARG A 98 1.87 -4.37 -11.83
N ALA A 99 1.34 -3.71 -10.82
CA ALA A 99 2.09 -2.91 -9.88
C ALA A 99 1.57 -3.16 -8.47
N SER A 100 2.47 -3.17 -7.50
CA SER A 100 2.14 -3.21 -6.09
C SER A 100 2.71 -1.99 -5.38
N PHE A 101 2.00 -1.58 -4.33
CA PHE A 101 2.43 -0.55 -3.40
C PHE A 101 2.18 -1.05 -1.99
N VAL A 102 3.16 -0.88 -1.10
CA VAL A 102 2.98 -1.20 0.32
C VAL A 102 3.26 0.05 1.12
N VAL A 103 2.22 0.58 1.77
CA VAL A 103 2.35 1.68 2.71
C VAL A 103 2.59 1.11 4.09
N SER A 104 3.78 1.30 4.63
CA SER A 104 4.15 0.88 5.98
C SER A 104 3.85 2.02 6.95
N LEU A 105 2.92 1.78 7.88
CA LEU A 105 2.49 2.75 8.89
C LEU A 105 2.95 2.28 10.27
N PRO A 106 3.95 2.95 10.89
CA PRO A 106 4.40 2.64 12.24
C PRO A 106 3.37 3.17 13.25
N VAL A 107 2.29 2.40 13.43
CA VAL A 107 1.18 2.72 14.33
C VAL A 107 1.15 1.75 15.51
N PRO A 108 0.74 2.20 16.71
CA PRO A 108 0.62 1.33 17.87
C PRO A 108 -0.33 0.15 17.63
N LEU A 109 0.02 -1.04 18.13
CA LEU A 109 -0.82 -2.25 18.06
C LEU A 109 -2.23 -2.08 18.65
N ASN A 110 -2.37 -1.16 19.61
CA ASN A 110 -3.65 -0.86 20.27
C ASN A 110 -4.46 0.24 19.56
N LEU A 111 -4.01 0.76 18.41
CA LEU A 111 -4.79 1.71 17.62
C LEU A 111 -6.14 1.07 17.25
N PRO A 112 -7.28 1.68 17.61
CA PRO A 112 -8.58 1.16 17.20
C PRO A 112 -8.65 1.09 15.68
N LEU A 113 -8.88 -0.11 15.14
CA LEU A 113 -8.89 -0.36 13.68
C LEU A 113 -9.86 0.55 12.92
N ALA A 114 -10.95 0.97 13.57
CA ALA A 114 -11.91 1.92 13.00
C ALA A 114 -11.30 3.28 12.63
N GLN A 115 -10.17 3.66 13.25
CA GLN A 115 -9.47 4.90 12.90
C GLN A 115 -8.78 4.83 11.53
N LEU A 116 -8.54 3.63 10.97
CA LEU A 116 -7.94 3.45 9.65
C LEU A 116 -8.99 3.41 8.52
N GLU A 117 -10.27 3.19 8.84
CA GLU A 117 -11.38 3.13 7.88
C GLU A 117 -11.40 4.29 6.87
N PRO A 118 -11.42 5.57 7.30
CA PRO A 118 -11.47 6.69 6.36
C PRO A 118 -10.22 6.77 5.48
N HIS A 119 -9.05 6.39 6.00
CA HIS A 119 -7.80 6.42 5.24
C HIS A 119 -7.76 5.33 4.16
N LEU A 120 -8.27 4.14 4.47
CA LEU A 120 -8.40 3.05 3.50
C LEU A 120 -9.40 3.40 2.39
N LEU A 121 -10.52 4.06 2.72
CA LEU A 121 -11.47 4.54 1.71
C LEU A 121 -10.85 5.61 0.81
N ASN A 122 -10.16 6.60 1.38
CA ASN A 122 -9.48 7.64 0.61
C ASN A 122 -8.41 7.05 -0.31
N ALA A 123 -7.65 6.06 0.17
CA ALA A 123 -6.69 5.34 -0.67
C ALA A 123 -7.40 4.58 -1.79
N ALA A 124 -8.51 3.90 -1.50
CA ALA A 124 -9.27 3.16 -2.50
C ALA A 124 -9.88 4.08 -3.58
N GLU A 125 -10.36 5.26 -3.19
CA GLU A 125 -10.84 6.30 -4.12
C GLU A 125 -9.70 6.89 -4.97
N ALA A 126 -8.53 7.13 -4.37
CA ALA A 126 -7.37 7.59 -5.12
C ALA A 126 -6.92 6.56 -6.17
N ILE A 127 -6.89 5.28 -5.78
CA ILE A 127 -6.47 4.18 -6.66
C ILE A 127 -7.49 3.90 -7.76
N SER A 128 -8.80 4.07 -7.52
CA SER A 128 -9.81 3.89 -8.56
C SER A 128 -9.66 4.85 -9.75
N ARG A 129 -8.99 5.99 -9.55
CA ARG A 129 -8.64 6.92 -10.63
C ARG A 129 -7.45 6.44 -11.47
N ALA A 130 -6.65 5.51 -10.95
CA ALA A 130 -5.47 4.96 -11.62
C ALA A 130 -5.73 3.59 -12.26
N ALA A 131 -6.60 2.76 -11.68
CA ALA A 131 -6.90 1.41 -12.15
C ALA A 131 -8.35 0.98 -11.90
N ASP A 132 -8.96 0.32 -12.89
CA ASP A 132 -10.33 -0.22 -12.78
C ASP A 132 -10.41 -1.52 -11.97
N THR A 133 -9.31 -2.26 -11.91
CA THR A 133 -9.21 -3.52 -11.16
C THR A 133 -8.01 -3.46 -10.23
N PHE A 134 -8.29 -3.52 -8.94
CA PHE A 134 -7.31 -3.47 -7.87
C PHE A 134 -7.87 -4.09 -6.60
N ALA A 135 -6.97 -4.39 -5.66
CA ALA A 135 -7.30 -4.79 -4.31
C ALA A 135 -6.40 -4.04 -3.32
N ILE A 136 -6.98 -3.64 -2.20
CA ILE A 136 -6.27 -3.10 -1.04
C ILE A 136 -6.51 -4.07 0.10
N ALA A 137 -5.45 -4.52 0.74
CA ALA A 137 -5.50 -5.28 1.96
C ALA A 137 -4.69 -4.54 3.03
N ALA A 138 -5.21 -4.49 4.26
CA ALA A 138 -4.45 -3.92 5.37
C ALA A 138 -4.40 -4.86 6.56
N GLY A 139 -3.21 -4.96 7.15
CA GLY A 139 -2.91 -5.89 8.21
C GLY A 139 -1.55 -5.64 8.85
N TRP A 140 -1.33 -6.27 10.01
CA TRP A 140 -0.05 -6.20 10.69
C TRP A 140 1.01 -6.95 9.89
N GLU A 141 2.10 -6.26 9.51
CA GLU A 141 3.21 -6.83 8.71
C GLU A 141 2.76 -7.53 7.43
N LEU A 142 1.66 -7.05 6.84
CA LEU A 142 1.11 -7.62 5.61
C LEU A 142 1.94 -7.19 4.40
N GLU A 143 2.41 -8.16 3.62
CA GLU A 143 3.07 -7.92 2.34
C GLU A 143 2.40 -8.75 1.25
N LEU A 144 2.30 -8.19 0.04
CA LEU A 144 1.71 -8.84 -1.12
C LEU A 144 2.72 -8.83 -2.26
N ASP A 145 2.91 -10.00 -2.87
CA ASP A 145 3.72 -10.17 -4.06
C ASP A 145 3.04 -9.48 -5.27
N VAL A 146 3.83 -8.76 -6.07
CA VAL A 146 3.38 -8.11 -7.32
C VAL A 146 2.78 -9.09 -8.34
N ASP A 147 3.13 -10.38 -8.25
CA ASP A 147 2.60 -11.41 -9.13
C ASP A 147 1.19 -11.88 -8.74
N LEU A 148 0.69 -11.52 -7.56
CA LEU A 148 -0.69 -11.82 -7.14
C LEU A 148 -1.71 -11.05 -7.97
N GLN A 149 -2.83 -11.69 -8.28
CA GLN A 149 -3.96 -11.02 -8.92
C GLN A 149 -4.84 -10.37 -7.85
N PRO A 150 -5.48 -9.22 -8.12
CA PRO A 150 -6.41 -8.61 -7.16
C PRO A 150 -7.52 -9.55 -6.66
N GLN A 151 -8.01 -10.43 -7.54
CA GLN A 151 -8.99 -11.45 -7.16
C GLN A 151 -8.44 -12.49 -6.18
N ASP A 152 -7.15 -12.82 -6.26
CA ASP A 152 -6.49 -13.77 -5.35
C ASP A 152 -6.24 -13.14 -3.99
N VAL A 153 -6.04 -11.81 -3.92
CA VAL A 153 -5.98 -11.07 -2.65
C VAL A 153 -7.32 -11.16 -1.92
N VAL A 154 -8.43 -11.09 -2.66
CA VAL A 154 -9.78 -11.11 -2.11
C VAL A 154 -10.29 -12.51 -1.81
N CYS A 155 -9.96 -13.50 -2.64
CA CYS A 155 -10.44 -14.87 -2.52
C CYS A 155 -9.43 -15.84 -1.85
N GLY A 156 -8.18 -15.42 -1.69
CA GLY A 156 -7.07 -16.30 -1.34
C GLY A 156 -6.61 -16.23 0.12
N SER A 157 -5.45 -16.84 0.36
CA SER A 157 -4.89 -17.24 1.66
C SER A 157 -4.72 -16.13 2.71
N PHE A 158 -4.75 -14.85 2.32
CA PHE A 158 -4.66 -13.73 3.26
C PHE A 158 -5.95 -13.55 4.08
N THR A 159 -7.09 -14.02 3.57
CA THR A 159 -8.35 -14.05 4.32
C THR A 159 -8.29 -15.05 5.49
N ASP A 160 -7.53 -16.13 5.33
CA ASP A 160 -7.24 -17.11 6.38
C ASP A 160 -6.15 -16.62 7.36
N PHE A 161 -5.35 -15.63 6.97
CA PHE A 161 -4.27 -15.09 7.79
C PHE A 161 -4.80 -14.07 8.81
N PRO A 162 -4.69 -14.29 10.14
CA PRO A 162 -5.26 -13.41 11.17
C PRO A 162 -4.73 -11.96 11.13
N LEU A 163 -3.59 -11.75 10.46
CA LEU A 163 -2.95 -10.45 10.31
C LEU A 163 -3.73 -9.52 9.37
N CYS A 164 -4.44 -10.05 8.35
CA CYS A 164 -5.29 -9.23 7.50
C CYS A 164 -6.56 -8.82 8.24
N ARG A 165 -6.80 -7.51 8.32
CA ARG A 165 -7.91 -6.90 9.07
C ARG A 165 -8.92 -6.22 8.16
N TRP A 166 -8.50 -5.80 6.97
CA TRP A 166 -9.28 -4.99 6.04
C TRP A 166 -9.09 -5.42 4.60
N LEU A 167 -10.14 -5.31 3.82
CA LEU A 167 -10.13 -5.45 2.36
C LEU A 167 -10.92 -4.31 1.72
N ALA A 168 -10.37 -3.68 0.69
CA ALA A 168 -11.08 -2.70 -0.12
C ALA A 168 -10.82 -2.93 -1.61
N GLY A 169 -11.78 -2.56 -2.44
CA GLY A 169 -11.68 -2.75 -3.88
C GLY A 169 -13.00 -2.44 -4.60
N PRO A 170 -13.03 -2.56 -5.93
CA PRO A 170 -14.24 -2.43 -6.71
C PRO A 170 -15.33 -3.39 -6.23
N THR A 171 -16.56 -2.89 -6.05
CA THR A 171 -17.70 -3.65 -5.51
C THR A 171 -18.01 -4.90 -6.33
N ARG A 172 -17.78 -4.86 -7.64
CA ARG A 172 -17.91 -6.04 -8.52
C ARG A 172 -17.02 -7.21 -8.06
N LEU A 173 -15.80 -6.89 -7.61
CA LEU A 173 -14.80 -7.84 -7.17
C LEU A 173 -15.06 -8.34 -5.73
N LEU A 174 -15.74 -7.53 -4.91
CA LEU A 174 -16.07 -7.84 -3.51
C LEU A 174 -17.55 -8.22 -3.27
N SER A 175 -18.31 -8.51 -4.33
CA SER A 175 -19.78 -8.60 -4.28
C SER A 175 -20.33 -9.63 -3.29
N ARG A 176 -19.59 -10.72 -3.02
CA ARG A 176 -19.97 -11.73 -2.02
C ARG A 176 -19.20 -11.64 -0.70
N GLY A 177 -18.10 -10.89 -0.65
CA GLY A 177 -17.16 -10.83 0.47
C GLY A 177 -16.53 -12.19 0.83
N PRO A 178 -15.25 -12.25 1.23
CA PRO A 178 -14.69 -13.49 1.76
C PRO A 178 -15.28 -13.84 3.13
N VAL A 179 -15.24 -15.13 3.47
CA VAL A 179 -15.70 -15.63 4.78
C VAL A 179 -14.93 -14.94 5.90
N GLY A 180 -15.60 -14.58 6.99
CA GLY A 180 -14.98 -13.89 8.13
C GLY A 180 -14.80 -12.39 7.93
N PHE A 181 -15.31 -11.81 6.84
CA PHE A 181 -15.35 -10.36 6.62
C PHE A 181 -16.78 -9.85 6.51
N ALA A 182 -17.03 -8.68 7.08
CA ALA A 182 -18.30 -7.97 6.99
C ALA A 182 -18.11 -6.60 6.34
N GLY A 183 -19.10 -6.18 5.55
CA GLY A 183 -19.10 -4.85 4.93
C GLY A 183 -19.26 -3.75 5.96
N VAL A 184 -18.43 -2.70 5.84
CA VAL A 184 -18.43 -1.56 6.77
C VAL A 184 -18.72 -0.24 6.08
N SER A 185 -18.35 -0.11 4.79
CA SER A 185 -18.65 1.07 3.99
C SER A 185 -18.74 0.74 2.51
N ARG A 186 -19.55 1.54 1.79
CA ARG A 186 -19.62 1.56 0.33
C ARG A 186 -19.59 3.01 -0.13
N LEU A 187 -18.72 3.30 -1.08
CA LEU A 187 -18.58 4.62 -1.70
C LEU A 187 -18.53 4.39 -3.21
N GLU A 188 -19.42 5.01 -3.99
CA GLU A 188 -19.36 5.04 -5.48
C GLU A 188 -18.71 3.82 -6.16
N GLY A 189 -19.34 2.64 -6.06
CA GLY A 189 -18.82 1.44 -6.73
C GLY A 189 -17.63 0.77 -6.03
N MET A 190 -17.19 1.25 -4.88
CA MET A 190 -16.18 0.67 -3.99
C MET A 190 -16.79 0.05 -2.74
N THR A 191 -16.18 -1.04 -2.26
CA THR A 191 -16.58 -1.74 -1.03
C THR A 191 -15.37 -1.83 -0.10
N LEU A 192 -15.60 -1.54 1.19
CA LEU A 192 -14.66 -1.79 2.29
C LEU A 192 -15.24 -2.85 3.23
N LEU A 193 -14.46 -3.87 3.51
CA LEU A 193 -14.78 -4.97 4.42
C LEU A 193 -13.79 -5.00 5.59
N ARG A 194 -14.30 -5.32 6.79
CA ARG A 194 -13.50 -5.58 8.00
C ARG A 194 -13.67 -7.02 8.44
N ARG A 195 -12.59 -7.61 8.95
CA ARG A 195 -12.66 -8.92 9.59
C ARG A 195 -13.53 -8.88 10.86
N VAL A 196 -14.41 -9.88 11.02
CA VAL A 196 -15.26 -10.08 12.22
C VAL A 196 -14.67 -11.08 13.19
#